data_AF-A0A510THW7-F1
#
_entry.id   AF-A0A510THW7-F1
#
_cell.length_a   1.000
_cell.length_b   1.000
_cell.length_c   1.000
_cell.angle_alpha   90.00
_cell.angle_beta   90.00
_cell.angle_gamma   90.00
#
_symmetry.space_group_name_H-M   'P 1'
#
loop_
_entity.id
_entity.type
_entity.pdbx_description
1 polymer ?
#
loop_
_entity_poly.entity_id
_entity_poly.type
_entity_poly.pdbx_seq_one_letter_code
_entity_poly.pdbx_strand_id
1 'polypeptide(L)'
;MSRPEAVPGSSLSAARRTRELAEAADGRVCDVLVVGLGATGAGAALDAAARGLDVVAVDAHDLAFGTSRWSSKLIHGGLRYLASAQFDVAHESAVERGVLMTRTAPHLVAAQPFVLPLTPLVSRAQASLAWAGFRAGDMLRLAARTPRQVLPAPRRLSATEARHLAPAVRADGLRGGLLSWDGRVTDDARLVTALARTAAAHGARVLTRVRALELTGTGARVRDELTGEEGGIRARLVINATGVWAGELAGGIRIRPSRGTHLVLRSERLGTLPAGLHIPIPGETNRFVLVLPQGDGRVYVGLTDEPVDGPLPDVPEVPETDIGFLLDVLGSVLDVPVHRDEVVGAFAGLRPLLDAGGSASAGDAPARTSDISRRHAVLTSPDGVTTVVGGKLTTYRRMAQDAVDAALAARGLTARPSPTAELPLVGAAAPGLLRSLPVPRRLVRRHGTEAPAVRALAERDPALAEPVLPGHPVTRAELVWAALHEGALDAADLLDRRTRIGLVPEDRAEALATAHDALERATAAHR
;
A
#
# COMPACT_ATOMS: atom_id res chain seq x y z
N MET A 1 0.73 33.47 -14.10
CA MET A 1 0.50 32.27 -13.28
C MET A 1 1.85 31.66 -12.97
N SER A 2 2.16 31.40 -11.70
CA SER A 2 3.38 30.67 -11.32
C SER A 2 3.40 29.32 -12.03
N ARG A 3 4.60 28.86 -12.44
CA ARG A 3 4.75 27.56 -13.10
C ARG A 3 4.33 26.45 -12.12
N PRO A 4 3.65 25.38 -12.59
CA PRO A 4 3.38 24.23 -11.75
C PRO A 4 4.71 23.58 -11.35
N GLU A 5 4.93 23.42 -10.04
CA GLU A 5 6.15 22.85 -9.47
C GLU A 5 5.80 21.78 -8.44
N ALA A 6 6.79 20.96 -8.07
CA ALA A 6 6.64 20.03 -6.97
C ALA A 6 6.41 20.77 -5.65
N VAL A 7 5.75 20.13 -4.69
CA VAL A 7 5.56 20.71 -3.35
C VAL A 7 6.94 21.05 -2.75
N PRO A 8 7.16 22.26 -2.22
CA PRO A 8 8.45 22.65 -1.66
C PRO A 8 8.97 21.66 -0.62
N GLY A 9 10.27 21.34 -0.69
CA GLY A 9 10.91 20.39 0.22
C GLY A 9 10.53 18.92 0.02
N SER A 10 9.59 18.58 -0.88
CA SER A 10 9.11 17.20 -1.06
C SER A 10 9.89 16.38 -2.09
N SER A 11 10.80 16.99 -2.84
CA SER A 11 11.55 16.31 -3.90
C SER A 11 12.61 15.39 -3.30
N LEU A 12 12.57 14.11 -3.66
CA LEU A 12 13.56 13.10 -3.31
C LEU A 12 14.41 12.80 -4.56
N SER A 13 15.51 13.52 -4.75
CA SER A 13 16.45 13.29 -5.86
C SER A 13 17.68 12.51 -5.41
N ALA A 14 18.40 11.89 -6.35
CA ALA A 14 19.67 11.22 -6.08
C ALA A 14 20.68 12.16 -5.40
N ALA A 15 20.80 13.41 -5.88
CA ALA A 15 21.69 14.42 -5.31
C ALA A 15 21.32 14.79 -3.86
N ARG A 16 20.02 14.91 -3.56
CA ARG A 16 19.54 15.12 -2.19
C ARG A 16 19.92 13.94 -1.30
N ARG A 17 19.67 12.71 -1.76
CA ARG A 17 19.97 11.48 -1.02
C ARG A 17 21.46 11.39 -0.67
N THR A 18 22.36 11.62 -1.62
CA THR A 18 23.82 11.61 -1.36
C THR A 18 24.23 12.65 -0.31
N ARG A 19 23.77 13.90 -0.44
CA ARG A 19 24.08 14.97 0.51
C ARG A 19 23.55 14.64 1.91
N GLU A 20 22.29 14.24 2.01
CA GLU A 20 21.63 13.98 3.30
C GLU A 20 22.17 12.72 4.00
N LEU A 21 22.66 11.72 3.24
CA LEU A 21 23.37 10.58 3.81
C LEU A 21 24.71 10.99 4.43
N ALA A 22 25.50 11.80 3.72
CA ALA A 22 26.75 12.32 4.27
C ALA A 22 26.51 13.15 5.54
N GLU A 23 25.48 13.98 5.54
CA GLU A 23 25.04 14.74 6.72
C GLU A 23 24.52 13.87 7.87
N ALA A 24 23.89 12.73 7.59
CA ALA A 24 23.41 11.81 8.63
C ALA A 24 24.54 10.97 9.25
N ALA A 25 25.61 10.72 8.46
CA ALA A 25 26.78 9.97 8.88
C ALA A 25 27.90 10.84 9.49
N ASP A 26 27.71 12.16 9.60
CA ASP A 26 28.72 13.11 10.10
C ASP A 26 28.93 13.08 11.63
N GLY A 27 28.20 12.22 12.34
CA GLY A 27 28.28 12.05 13.79
C GLY A 27 27.29 12.89 14.60
N ARG A 28 26.51 13.79 13.98
CA ARG A 28 25.40 14.48 14.66
C ARG A 28 24.34 13.48 15.10
N VAL A 29 23.73 13.77 16.25
CA VAL A 29 22.66 12.96 16.83
C VAL A 29 21.32 13.53 16.39
N CYS A 30 20.55 12.76 15.61
CA CYS A 30 19.17 13.14 15.29
C CYS A 30 18.22 12.75 16.44
N ASP A 31 17.01 13.31 16.46
CA ASP A 31 16.02 12.92 17.48
C ASP A 31 15.51 11.50 17.23
N VAL A 32 15.19 11.16 15.98
CA VAL A 32 14.58 9.88 15.62
C VAL A 32 15.25 9.27 14.40
N LEU A 33 15.70 8.02 14.53
CA LEU A 33 16.04 7.16 13.41
C LEU A 33 14.90 6.16 13.15
N VAL A 34 14.35 6.16 11.94
CA VAL A 34 13.33 5.19 11.50
C VAL A 34 13.95 4.23 10.48
N VAL A 35 13.76 2.93 10.68
CA VAL A 35 14.37 1.89 9.83
C VAL A 35 13.29 1.08 9.14
N GLY A 36 13.32 1.07 7.81
CA GLY A 36 12.32 0.49 6.93
C GLY A 36 11.30 1.53 6.44
N LEU A 37 11.24 1.78 5.14
CA LEU A 37 10.35 2.76 4.49
C LEU A 37 9.19 2.07 3.76
N GLY A 38 8.58 1.07 4.41
CA GLY A 38 7.21 0.66 4.14
C GLY A 38 6.19 1.70 4.63
N ALA A 39 4.89 1.40 4.52
CA ALA A 39 3.84 2.33 4.97
C ALA A 39 3.95 2.72 6.44
N THR A 40 4.30 1.76 7.30
CA THR A 40 4.48 2.00 8.74
C THR A 40 5.64 2.95 9.02
N GLY A 41 6.83 2.67 8.50
CA GLY A 41 8.01 3.50 8.77
C GLY A 41 7.98 4.85 8.05
N ALA A 42 7.50 4.91 6.80
CA ALA A 42 7.25 6.20 6.14
C ALA A 42 6.21 7.04 6.89
N GLY A 43 5.18 6.39 7.45
CA GLY A 43 4.22 7.03 8.35
C GLY A 43 4.87 7.53 9.65
N ALA A 44 5.73 6.75 10.28
CA ALA A 44 6.43 7.12 11.52
C ALA A 44 7.41 8.27 11.31
N ALA A 45 8.13 8.28 10.19
CA ALA A 45 8.99 9.37 9.79
C ALA A 45 8.19 10.67 9.56
N LEU A 46 7.04 10.58 8.88
CA LEU A 46 6.13 11.71 8.71
C LEU A 46 5.59 12.21 10.04
N ASP A 47 5.12 11.31 10.90
CA ASP A 47 4.56 11.64 12.21
C ASP A 47 5.58 12.36 13.08
N ALA A 48 6.80 11.81 13.21
CA ALA A 48 7.89 12.42 13.96
C ALA A 48 8.30 13.80 13.41
N ALA A 49 8.48 13.92 12.08
CA ALA A 49 8.87 15.17 11.45
C ALA A 49 7.78 16.25 11.60
N ALA A 50 6.50 15.88 11.45
CA ALA A 50 5.39 16.80 11.63
C ALA A 50 5.24 17.29 13.09
N ARG A 51 5.75 16.53 14.07
CA ARG A 51 5.88 16.97 15.46
C ARG A 51 7.10 17.87 15.71
N GLY A 52 7.96 18.07 14.71
CA GLY A 52 9.14 18.94 14.75
C GLY A 52 10.42 18.26 15.25
N LEU A 53 10.47 16.94 15.22
CA LEU A 53 11.68 16.18 15.57
C LEU A 53 12.65 16.18 14.38
N ASP A 54 13.95 16.14 14.67
CA ASP A 54 14.97 15.88 13.65
C ASP A 54 14.97 14.38 13.28
N VAL A 55 14.56 14.05 12.05
CA VAL A 55 14.33 12.69 11.60
C VAL A 55 15.31 12.27 10.51
N VAL A 56 15.91 11.10 10.71
CA VAL A 56 16.57 10.32 9.66
C VAL A 56 15.76 9.04 9.46
N ALA A 57 15.42 8.72 8.22
CA ALA A 57 14.68 7.51 7.88
C ALA A 57 15.38 6.75 6.75
N VAL A 58 15.68 5.47 6.98
CA VAL A 58 16.50 4.64 6.06
C VAL A 58 15.74 3.42 5.57
N ASP A 59 16.00 3.01 4.33
CA ASP A 59 15.53 1.73 3.78
C ASP A 59 16.63 1.05 2.97
N ALA A 60 16.78 -0.26 3.14
CA ALA A 60 17.81 -1.05 2.47
C ALA A 60 17.65 -1.08 0.94
N HIS A 61 16.43 -0.86 0.43
CA HIS A 61 16.13 -0.92 -0.99
C HIS A 61 15.51 0.42 -1.46
N ASP A 62 14.18 0.51 -1.49
CA ASP A 62 13.43 1.67 -1.97
C ASP A 62 12.12 1.80 -1.18
N LEU A 63 11.48 2.96 -1.30
CA LEU A 63 10.16 3.22 -0.76
C LEU A 63 9.18 2.12 -1.16
N ALA A 64 8.48 1.57 -0.16
CA ALA A 64 7.56 0.45 -0.33
C ALA A 64 8.16 -0.82 -0.94
N PHE A 65 9.46 -1.08 -0.77
CA PHE A 65 10.06 -2.29 -1.36
C PHE A 65 9.41 -3.58 -0.85
N GLY A 66 9.17 -3.69 0.46
CA GLY A 66 8.59 -4.90 1.05
C GLY A 66 7.06 -5.03 0.87
N THR A 67 6.40 -5.60 1.87
CA THR A 67 4.95 -5.92 1.88
C THR A 67 4.04 -4.78 1.42
N SER A 68 4.43 -3.52 1.62
CA SER A 68 3.59 -2.34 1.38
C SER A 68 3.21 -2.13 -0.09
N ARG A 69 3.91 -2.75 -1.06
CA ARG A 69 3.53 -2.71 -2.49
C ARG A 69 2.71 -3.91 -2.98
N TRP A 70 2.47 -4.87 -2.08
CA TRP A 70 1.86 -6.18 -2.38
C TRP A 70 0.50 -6.36 -1.71
N SER A 71 -0.20 -5.28 -1.39
CA SER A 71 -1.54 -5.36 -0.81
C SER A 71 -2.59 -5.69 -1.87
N SER A 72 -3.80 -6.04 -1.42
CA SER A 72 -5.00 -6.12 -2.26
C SER A 72 -5.49 -4.76 -2.78
N LYS A 73 -4.75 -3.67 -2.51
CA LYS A 73 -5.09 -2.29 -2.85
C LYS A 73 -6.42 -1.80 -2.28
N LEU A 74 -6.74 -2.26 -1.07
CA LEU A 74 -7.92 -1.87 -0.34
C LEU A 74 -7.58 -1.27 1.02
N ILE A 75 -8.30 -0.20 1.35
CA ILE A 75 -8.32 0.48 2.63
C ILE A 75 -9.63 0.04 3.30
N HIS A 76 -9.60 -1.12 3.96
CA HIS A 76 -10.80 -1.79 4.46
C HIS A 76 -11.31 -1.23 5.79
N GLY A 77 -12.62 -1.01 5.86
CA GLY A 77 -13.31 -0.50 7.06
C GLY A 77 -13.47 -1.47 8.25
N GLY A 78 -12.83 -2.63 8.22
CA GLY A 78 -12.78 -3.54 9.39
C GLY A 78 -13.98 -4.48 9.57
N LEU A 79 -14.80 -4.69 8.54
CA LEU A 79 -16.00 -5.55 8.63
C LEU A 79 -15.71 -6.98 9.15
N ARG A 80 -14.57 -7.56 8.75
CA ARG A 80 -14.14 -8.88 9.24
C ARG A 80 -13.92 -8.89 10.75
N TYR A 81 -13.36 -7.82 11.32
CA TYR A 81 -13.09 -7.72 12.76
C TYR A 81 -14.38 -7.57 13.56
N LEU A 82 -15.37 -6.88 13.00
CA LEU A 82 -16.69 -6.78 13.59
C LEU A 82 -17.35 -8.17 13.72
N ALA A 83 -17.19 -9.03 12.71
CA ALA A 83 -17.68 -10.41 12.75
C ALA A 83 -17.00 -11.27 13.84
N SER A 84 -15.78 -10.89 14.26
CA SER A 84 -15.03 -11.51 15.35
C SER A 84 -15.10 -10.72 16.67
N ALA A 85 -16.11 -9.83 16.82
CA ALA A 85 -16.34 -9.01 18.02
C ALA A 85 -15.18 -8.07 18.45
N GLN A 86 -14.25 -7.75 17.54
CA GLN A 86 -13.15 -6.80 17.77
C GLN A 86 -13.58 -5.39 17.37
N PHE A 87 -14.50 -4.80 18.16
CA PHE A 87 -15.15 -3.53 17.85
C PHE A 87 -14.20 -2.33 17.82
N ASP A 88 -13.21 -2.31 18.72
CA ASP A 88 -12.15 -1.29 18.79
C ASP A 88 -11.36 -1.23 17.48
N VAL A 89 -10.86 -2.39 17.03
CA VAL A 89 -10.10 -2.53 15.79
C VAL A 89 -10.97 -2.20 14.58
N ALA A 90 -12.24 -2.63 14.58
CA ALA A 90 -13.18 -2.33 13.50
C ALA A 90 -13.49 -0.83 13.39
N HIS A 91 -13.69 -0.14 14.53
CA HIS A 91 -13.93 1.30 14.55
C HIS A 91 -12.70 2.10 14.14
N GLU A 92 -11.52 1.77 14.67
CA GLU A 92 -10.25 2.39 14.27
C GLU A 92 -10.02 2.25 12.75
N SER A 93 -10.26 1.06 12.21
CA SER A 93 -10.20 0.79 10.78
C SER A 93 -11.11 1.70 9.96
N ALA A 94 -12.34 1.92 10.44
CA ALA A 94 -13.31 2.76 9.76
C ALA A 94 -12.94 4.25 9.82
N VAL A 95 -12.40 4.71 10.96
CA VAL A 95 -11.89 6.09 11.15
C VAL A 95 -10.71 6.35 10.22
N GLU A 96 -9.70 5.48 10.23
CA GLU A 96 -8.49 5.67 9.41
C GLU A 96 -8.80 5.63 7.91
N ARG A 97 -9.75 4.78 7.49
CA ARG A 97 -10.28 4.79 6.12
C ARG A 97 -10.92 6.13 5.78
N GLY A 98 -11.75 6.66 6.69
CA GLY A 98 -12.37 7.98 6.53
C GLY A 98 -11.34 9.09 6.38
N VAL A 99 -10.30 9.10 7.22
CA VAL A 99 -9.19 10.06 7.18
C VAL A 99 -8.47 10.01 5.82
N LEU A 100 -8.11 8.81 5.35
CA LEU A 100 -7.48 8.61 4.04
C LEU A 100 -8.33 9.14 2.87
N MET A 101 -9.63 8.85 2.89
CA MET A 101 -10.54 9.22 1.81
C MET A 101 -10.92 10.71 1.79
N THR A 102 -10.78 11.41 2.92
CA THR A 102 -11.31 12.78 3.06
C THR A 102 -10.23 13.84 3.23
N ARG A 103 -9.08 13.50 3.82
CA ARG A 103 -8.08 14.48 4.25
C ARG A 103 -6.69 14.15 3.75
N THR A 104 -6.16 12.99 4.13
CA THR A 104 -4.73 12.72 3.96
C THR A 104 -4.40 12.29 2.52
N ALA A 105 -5.24 11.47 1.88
CA ALA A 105 -4.97 10.98 0.52
C ALA A 105 -6.21 10.89 -0.40
N PRO A 106 -7.10 11.91 -0.47
CA PRO A 106 -8.33 11.86 -1.28
C PRO A 106 -8.11 11.70 -2.80
N HIS A 107 -6.88 11.95 -3.27
CA HIS A 107 -6.49 11.72 -4.66
C HIS A 107 -6.16 10.23 -4.92
N LEU A 108 -5.56 9.54 -3.94
CA LEU A 108 -5.15 8.14 -4.06
C LEU A 108 -6.25 7.17 -3.61
N VAL A 109 -7.04 7.52 -2.60
CA VAL A 109 -8.03 6.64 -1.98
C VAL A 109 -9.45 7.11 -2.31
N ALA A 110 -10.20 6.26 -3.00
CA ALA A 110 -11.57 6.55 -3.41
C ALA A 110 -12.50 5.36 -3.15
N ALA A 111 -13.81 5.59 -3.11
CA ALA A 111 -14.77 4.52 -2.95
C ALA A 111 -14.80 3.61 -4.20
N GLN A 112 -14.76 2.31 -3.96
CA GLN A 112 -14.86 1.26 -4.97
C GLN A 112 -16.13 0.45 -4.72
N PRO A 113 -17.03 0.33 -5.72
CA PRO A 113 -18.16 -0.59 -5.62
C PRO A 113 -17.69 -2.04 -5.79
N PHE A 114 -18.29 -2.92 -5.00
CA PHE A 114 -18.13 -4.36 -5.09
C PHE A 114 -19.48 -5.06 -5.15
N VAL A 115 -19.63 -5.98 -6.10
CA VAL A 115 -20.78 -6.86 -6.23
C VAL A 115 -20.43 -8.22 -5.63
N LEU A 116 -21.23 -8.68 -4.67
CA LEU A 116 -21.33 -10.08 -4.31
C LEU A 116 -22.46 -10.70 -5.16
N PRO A 117 -22.16 -11.46 -6.22
CA PRO A 117 -23.19 -12.08 -7.06
C PRO A 117 -23.87 -13.20 -6.29
N LEU A 118 -25.21 -13.22 -6.31
CA LEU A 118 -26.01 -14.25 -5.63
C LEU A 118 -26.26 -15.42 -6.59
N THR A 119 -25.18 -16.12 -6.94
CA THR A 119 -25.20 -17.34 -7.77
C THR A 119 -25.78 -18.53 -7.00
N PRO A 120 -26.02 -19.68 -7.64
CA PRO A 120 -26.45 -20.90 -6.95
C PRO A 120 -25.51 -21.35 -5.81
N LEU A 121 -24.21 -21.01 -5.88
CA LEU A 121 -23.22 -21.32 -4.84
C LEU A 121 -23.44 -20.52 -3.56
N VAL A 122 -24.16 -19.41 -3.61
CA VAL A 122 -24.47 -18.58 -2.44
C VAL A 122 -25.82 -19.00 -1.90
N SER A 123 -25.87 -19.61 -0.73
CA SER A 123 -27.14 -19.93 -0.08
C SER A 123 -27.90 -18.66 0.35
N ARG A 124 -29.22 -18.76 0.56
CA ARG A 124 -30.02 -17.63 1.09
C ARG A 124 -29.56 -17.20 2.48
N ALA A 125 -29.07 -18.13 3.29
CA ALA A 125 -28.52 -17.84 4.62
C ALA A 125 -27.22 -17.03 4.51
N GLN A 126 -26.28 -17.45 3.66
CA GLN A 126 -25.04 -16.69 3.40
C GLN A 126 -25.34 -15.30 2.85
N ALA A 127 -26.31 -15.17 1.92
CA ALA A 127 -26.72 -13.88 1.39
C ALA A 127 -27.28 -12.95 2.49
N SER A 128 -28.11 -13.47 3.40
CA SER A 128 -28.64 -12.71 4.54
C SER A 128 -27.54 -12.30 5.52
N LEU A 129 -26.59 -13.20 5.81
CA LEU A 129 -25.44 -12.90 6.68
C LEU A 129 -24.54 -11.82 6.07
N ALA A 130 -24.19 -11.94 4.78
CA ALA A 130 -23.42 -10.94 4.06
C ALA A 130 -24.12 -9.58 4.04
N TRP A 131 -25.44 -9.58 3.82
CA TRP A 131 -26.25 -8.35 3.89
C TRP A 131 -26.22 -7.70 5.28
N ALA A 132 -26.38 -8.49 6.34
CA ALA A 132 -26.26 -8.00 7.72
C ALA A 132 -24.87 -7.41 7.98
N GLY A 133 -23.81 -8.09 7.53
CA GLY A 133 -22.44 -7.60 7.58
C GLY A 133 -22.29 -6.25 6.87
N PHE A 134 -22.77 -6.11 5.64
CA PHE A 134 -22.69 -4.83 4.91
C PHE A 134 -23.43 -3.70 5.63
N ARG A 135 -24.61 -3.97 6.20
CA ARG A 135 -25.35 -2.98 7.01
C ARG A 135 -24.56 -2.59 8.26
N ALA A 136 -23.93 -3.54 8.93
CA ALA A 136 -23.08 -3.28 10.09
C ALA A 136 -21.83 -2.46 9.71
N GLY A 137 -21.23 -2.73 8.54
CA GLY A 137 -20.16 -1.91 7.97
C GLY A 137 -20.58 -0.47 7.64
N ASP A 138 -21.81 -0.26 7.17
CA ASP A 138 -22.39 1.08 6.98
C ASP A 138 -22.62 1.81 8.32
N MET A 139 -22.95 1.07 9.39
CA MET A 139 -23.02 1.66 10.75
C MET A 139 -21.63 2.06 11.25
N LEU A 140 -20.60 1.25 11.02
CA LEU A 140 -19.21 1.64 11.31
C LEU A 140 -18.79 2.89 10.53
N ARG A 141 -19.17 3.01 9.25
CA ARG A 141 -18.94 4.23 8.46
C ARG A 141 -19.59 5.45 9.12
N LEU A 142 -20.83 5.32 9.60
CA LEU A 142 -21.53 6.40 10.32
C LEU A 142 -20.81 6.76 11.63
N ALA A 143 -20.43 5.76 12.44
CA ALA A 143 -19.69 5.96 13.68
C ALA A 143 -18.35 6.66 13.45
N ALA A 144 -17.63 6.27 12.41
CA ALA A 144 -16.41 6.90 11.94
C ALA A 144 -16.62 8.26 11.24
N ARG A 145 -17.86 8.77 11.18
CA ARG A 145 -18.24 10.06 10.60
C ARG A 145 -17.82 10.25 9.14
N THR A 146 -17.67 9.16 8.39
CA THR A 146 -17.34 9.24 6.96
C THR A 146 -18.61 9.57 6.16
N PRO A 147 -18.66 10.69 5.40
CA PRO A 147 -19.87 11.10 4.69
C PRO A 147 -20.33 10.08 3.63
N ARG A 148 -21.65 9.94 3.43
CA ARG A 148 -22.22 9.03 2.40
C ARG A 148 -21.81 9.39 0.97
N GLN A 149 -21.57 10.67 0.71
CA GLN A 149 -21.05 11.15 -0.57
C GLN A 149 -19.60 10.71 -0.85
N VAL A 150 -18.84 10.37 0.20
CA VAL A 150 -17.46 9.87 0.11
C VAL A 150 -17.46 8.36 0.03
N LEU A 151 -18.25 7.69 0.90
CA LEU A 151 -18.43 6.24 0.88
C LEU A 151 -19.92 5.91 0.89
N PRO A 152 -20.50 5.48 -0.25
CA PRO A 152 -21.93 5.21 -0.35
C PRO A 152 -22.38 4.01 0.49
N ALA A 153 -23.69 3.94 0.74
CA ALA A 153 -24.29 2.83 1.49
C ALA A 153 -24.48 1.57 0.62
N PRO A 154 -24.50 0.38 1.22
CA PRO A 154 -24.76 -0.87 0.49
C PRO A 154 -26.21 -0.94 0.00
N ARG A 155 -26.42 -1.72 -1.06
CA ARG A 155 -27.72 -1.87 -1.74
C ARG A 155 -27.92 -3.29 -2.27
N ARG A 156 -29.17 -3.74 -2.37
CA ARG A 156 -29.52 -4.96 -3.10
C ARG A 156 -29.69 -4.66 -4.58
N LEU A 157 -29.19 -5.55 -5.43
CA LEU A 157 -29.25 -5.47 -6.88
C LEU A 157 -30.20 -6.54 -7.41
N SER A 158 -31.02 -6.17 -8.38
CA SER A 158 -31.65 -7.14 -9.28
C SER A 158 -30.60 -7.92 -10.09
N ALA A 159 -31.00 -9.04 -10.72
CA ALA A 159 -30.11 -9.80 -11.60
C ALA A 159 -29.60 -8.92 -12.76
N THR A 160 -30.48 -8.12 -13.37
CA THR A 160 -30.13 -7.19 -14.45
C THR A 160 -29.08 -6.17 -14.01
N GLU A 161 -29.26 -5.55 -12.84
CA GLU A 161 -28.28 -4.58 -12.33
C GLU A 161 -26.95 -5.23 -11.96
N ALA A 162 -26.98 -6.44 -11.37
CA ALA A 162 -25.76 -7.19 -11.06
C ALA A 162 -24.98 -7.50 -12.34
N ARG A 163 -25.66 -7.93 -13.41
CA ARG A 163 -25.04 -8.16 -14.72
C ARG A 163 -24.52 -6.90 -15.39
N HIS A 164 -25.19 -5.77 -15.21
CA HIS A 164 -24.68 -4.49 -15.73
C HIS A 164 -23.36 -4.08 -15.05
N LEU A 165 -23.26 -4.28 -13.74
CA LEU A 165 -22.05 -3.93 -12.97
C LEU A 165 -20.93 -4.97 -13.07
N ALA A 166 -21.27 -6.22 -13.39
CA ALA A 166 -20.32 -7.31 -13.60
C ALA A 166 -20.77 -8.24 -14.75
N PRO A 167 -20.54 -7.84 -16.02
CA PRO A 167 -21.05 -8.56 -17.19
C PRO A 167 -20.55 -9.99 -17.33
N ALA A 168 -19.32 -10.25 -16.88
CA ALA A 168 -18.69 -11.57 -16.96
C ALA A 168 -19.28 -12.63 -16.01
N VAL A 169 -20.13 -12.21 -15.05
CA VAL A 169 -20.81 -13.16 -14.15
C VAL A 169 -21.87 -13.95 -14.94
N ARG A 170 -21.89 -15.27 -14.70
CA ARG A 170 -22.84 -16.21 -15.32
C ARG A 170 -24.29 -15.79 -15.08
N ALA A 171 -25.09 -15.84 -16.14
CA ALA A 171 -26.51 -15.49 -16.09
C ALA A 171 -27.35 -16.56 -15.39
N ASP A 172 -27.04 -17.82 -15.69
CA ASP A 172 -27.82 -18.97 -15.23
C ASP A 172 -27.82 -19.07 -13.70
N GLY A 173 -29.03 -19.20 -13.14
CA GLY A 173 -29.26 -19.25 -11.69
C GLY A 173 -28.92 -17.96 -10.90
N LEU A 174 -28.56 -16.85 -11.55
CA LEU A 174 -28.25 -15.60 -10.87
C LEU A 174 -29.52 -14.94 -10.32
N ARG A 175 -29.64 -14.87 -8.98
CA ARG A 175 -30.82 -14.28 -8.32
C ARG A 175 -30.76 -12.77 -8.15
N GLY A 176 -29.60 -12.16 -8.37
CA GLY A 176 -29.30 -10.76 -8.06
C GLY A 176 -27.90 -10.58 -7.50
N GLY A 177 -27.67 -9.47 -6.80
CA GLY A 177 -26.39 -9.16 -6.18
C GLY A 177 -26.54 -8.33 -4.91
N LEU A 178 -25.49 -8.29 -4.10
CA LEU A 178 -25.35 -7.32 -3.02
C LEU A 178 -24.23 -6.36 -3.38
N LEU A 179 -24.56 -5.07 -3.48
CA LEU A 179 -23.61 -3.99 -3.70
C LEU A 179 -23.08 -3.50 -2.35
N SER A 180 -21.76 -3.47 -2.22
CA SER A 180 -21.05 -2.88 -1.09
C SER A 180 -20.00 -1.90 -1.60
N TRP A 181 -19.45 -1.10 -0.68
CA TRP A 181 -18.44 -0.10 -0.98
C TRP A 181 -17.29 -0.20 0.02
N ASP A 182 -16.07 -0.12 -0.48
CA ASP A 182 -14.88 0.02 0.36
C ASP A 182 -13.91 1.07 -0.20
N GLY A 183 -12.91 1.44 0.59
CA GLY A 183 -11.83 2.29 0.12
C GLY A 183 -10.90 1.50 -0.78
N ARG A 184 -10.65 1.97 -2.01
CA ARG A 184 -9.59 1.47 -2.88
C ARG A 184 -8.47 2.48 -2.91
N VAL A 185 -7.25 2.02 -2.61
CA VAL A 185 -6.05 2.81 -2.89
C VAL A 185 -5.66 2.55 -4.34
N THR A 186 -5.47 3.61 -5.12
CA THR A 186 -5.12 3.52 -6.54
C THR A 186 -3.79 2.77 -6.73
N ASP A 187 -2.85 3.02 -5.84
CA ASP A 187 -1.52 2.42 -5.85
C ASP A 187 -0.91 2.53 -4.44
N ASP A 188 -0.62 1.37 -3.84
CA ASP A 188 -0.13 1.25 -2.46
C ASP A 188 1.32 1.73 -2.33
N ALA A 189 2.19 1.45 -3.31
CA ALA A 189 3.54 2.00 -3.36
C ALA A 189 3.53 3.53 -3.49
N ARG A 190 2.58 4.10 -4.23
CA ARG A 190 2.40 5.55 -4.31
C ARG A 190 1.93 6.19 -3.01
N LEU A 191 1.09 5.51 -2.23
CA LEU A 191 0.72 6.00 -0.90
C LEU A 191 1.97 6.14 -0.01
N VAL A 192 2.85 5.16 -0.03
CA VAL A 192 4.13 5.22 0.71
C VAL A 192 5.05 6.30 0.16
N THR A 193 5.12 6.46 -1.16
CA THR A 193 5.89 7.53 -1.80
C THR A 193 5.38 8.90 -1.36
N ALA A 194 4.06 9.10 -1.31
CA ALA A 194 3.45 10.34 -0.83
C ALA A 194 3.77 10.57 0.67
N LEU A 195 3.76 9.53 1.50
CA LEU A 195 4.14 9.61 2.91
C LEU A 195 5.58 10.09 3.08
N ALA A 196 6.52 9.42 2.41
CA ALA A 196 7.94 9.73 2.46
C ALA A 196 8.24 11.16 1.96
N ARG A 197 7.63 11.56 0.84
CA ARG A 197 7.78 12.92 0.30
C ARG A 197 7.16 13.99 1.20
N THR A 198 6.06 13.67 1.88
CA THR A 198 5.47 14.56 2.88
C THR A 198 6.40 14.68 4.09
N ALA A 199 6.99 13.57 4.57
CA ALA A 199 7.97 13.60 5.65
C ALA A 199 9.17 14.49 5.27
N ALA A 200 9.66 14.35 4.03
CA ALA A 200 10.74 15.15 3.49
C ALA A 200 10.39 16.65 3.39
N ALA A 201 9.15 16.99 3.06
CA ALA A 201 8.63 18.37 3.08
C ALA A 201 8.56 18.94 4.52
N HIS A 202 8.48 18.08 5.53
CA HIS A 202 8.60 18.43 6.95
C HIS A 202 10.04 18.37 7.48
N GLY A 203 11.04 18.19 6.61
CA GLY A 203 12.46 18.21 6.97
C GLY A 203 13.08 16.85 7.30
N ALA A 204 12.35 15.75 7.18
CA ALA A 204 12.94 14.42 7.34
C ALA A 204 13.98 14.13 6.24
N ARG A 205 15.11 13.54 6.62
CA ARG A 205 16.09 12.97 5.69
C ARG A 205 15.66 11.56 5.35
N VAL A 206 15.24 11.34 4.10
CA VAL A 206 14.70 10.05 3.63
C VAL A 206 15.71 9.40 2.69
N LEU A 207 16.31 8.30 3.14
CA LEU A 207 17.50 7.70 2.54
C LEU A 207 17.21 6.26 2.10
N THR A 208 16.98 6.06 0.80
CA THR A 208 16.88 4.73 0.19
C THR A 208 18.27 4.16 -0.11
N ARG A 209 18.35 2.83 -0.31
CA ARG A 209 19.63 2.10 -0.50
C ARG A 209 20.58 2.27 0.68
N VAL A 210 20.05 2.37 1.90
CA VAL A 210 20.81 2.46 3.15
C VAL A 210 20.34 1.32 4.06
N ARG A 211 21.11 0.24 4.11
CA ARG A 211 20.78 -0.93 4.91
C ARG A 211 21.27 -0.73 6.34
N ALA A 212 20.39 -0.88 7.32
CA ALA A 212 20.81 -1.07 8.70
C ALA A 212 21.38 -2.48 8.87
N LEU A 213 22.62 -2.56 9.32
CA LEU A 213 23.32 -3.82 9.61
C LEU A 213 23.18 -4.21 11.08
N GLU A 214 22.98 -3.21 11.95
CA GLU A 214 22.80 -3.38 13.38
C GLU A 214 21.98 -2.21 13.93
N LEU A 215 21.08 -2.48 14.88
CA LEU A 215 20.32 -1.47 15.61
C LEU A 215 20.66 -1.51 17.09
N THR A 216 20.74 -0.33 17.68
CA THR A 216 20.76 -0.13 19.13
C THR A 216 19.77 0.96 19.46
N GLY A 217 19.38 1.13 20.72
CA GLY A 217 18.52 2.25 21.09
C GLY A 217 19.16 3.64 20.96
N THR A 218 20.42 3.75 20.51
CA THR A 218 21.14 5.03 20.32
C THR A 218 21.56 5.29 18.86
N GLY A 219 21.17 4.42 17.93
CA GLY A 219 21.50 4.57 16.52
C GLY A 219 21.60 3.25 15.77
N ALA A 220 22.19 3.31 14.58
CA ALA A 220 22.42 2.16 13.73
C ALA A 220 23.80 2.20 13.06
N ARG A 221 24.39 1.03 12.84
CA ARG A 221 25.44 0.85 11.84
C ARG A 221 24.75 0.58 10.51
N VAL A 222 25.12 1.34 9.48
CA VAL A 222 24.47 1.31 8.17
C VAL A 222 25.48 1.10 7.05
N ARG A 223 25.01 0.61 5.91
CA ARG A 223 25.77 0.50 4.67
C ARG A 223 25.02 1.17 3.53
N ASP A 224 25.72 2.02 2.78
CA ASP A 224 25.22 2.52 1.51
C ASP A 224 25.31 1.39 0.46
N GLU A 225 24.17 0.92 -0.02
CA GLU A 225 24.09 -0.14 -1.02
C GLU A 225 24.49 0.33 -2.43
N LEU A 226 24.71 1.64 -2.64
CA LEU A 226 25.25 2.18 -3.90
C LEU A 226 26.79 2.21 -3.93
N THR A 227 27.44 2.46 -2.79
CA THR A 227 28.91 2.63 -2.71
C THR A 227 29.60 1.48 -1.97
N GLY A 228 28.87 0.72 -1.16
CA GLY A 228 29.41 -0.29 -0.26
C GLY A 228 30.00 0.27 1.04
N GLU A 229 30.03 1.59 1.21
CA GLU A 229 30.60 2.22 2.40
C GLU A 229 29.71 1.99 3.63
N GLU A 230 30.34 1.68 4.76
CA GLU A 230 29.69 1.55 6.05
C GLU A 230 29.91 2.80 6.91
N GLY A 231 28.90 3.14 7.72
CA GLY A 231 28.93 4.28 8.62
C GLY A 231 27.98 4.10 9.80
N GLY A 232 27.89 5.12 10.66
CA GLY A 232 27.00 5.13 11.81
C GLY A 232 26.05 6.33 11.78
N ILE A 233 24.78 6.08 12.09
CA ILE A 233 23.78 7.13 12.33
C ILE A 233 23.44 7.12 13.81
N ARG A 234 23.64 8.24 14.51
CA ARG A 234 23.32 8.38 15.93
C ARG A 234 21.95 8.99 16.12
N ALA A 235 21.17 8.46 17.06
CA ALA A 235 19.82 8.93 17.33
C ALA A 235 19.47 8.85 18.82
N ARG A 236 18.55 9.71 19.27
CA ARG A 236 17.98 9.65 20.63
C ARG A 236 16.92 8.55 20.74
N LEU A 237 16.15 8.34 19.68
CA LEU A 237 15.12 7.31 19.52
C LEU A 237 15.42 6.48 18.27
N VAL A 238 15.21 5.15 18.35
CA VAL A 238 15.28 4.26 17.18
C VAL A 238 13.97 3.51 17.04
N ILE A 239 13.35 3.62 15.87
CA ILE A 239 12.11 2.93 15.50
C ILE A 239 12.44 1.89 14.42
N ASN A 240 12.30 0.61 14.76
CA ASN A 240 12.34 -0.50 13.83
C ASN A 240 10.94 -0.72 13.22
N ALA A 241 10.81 -0.47 11.92
CA ALA A 241 9.58 -0.64 11.16
C ALA A 241 9.81 -1.52 9.91
N THR A 242 10.72 -2.50 10.01
CA THR A 242 11.11 -3.37 8.89
C THR A 242 10.13 -4.52 8.59
N GLY A 243 8.90 -4.47 9.10
CA GLY A 243 7.83 -5.38 8.69
C GLY A 243 8.17 -6.85 8.95
N VAL A 244 8.23 -7.67 7.89
CA VAL A 244 8.53 -9.11 8.02
C VAL A 244 9.96 -9.38 8.48
N TRP A 245 10.87 -8.43 8.27
CA TRP A 245 12.27 -8.49 8.70
C TRP A 245 12.50 -7.92 10.11
N ALA A 246 11.42 -7.59 10.85
CA ALA A 246 11.53 -6.98 12.18
C ALA A 246 12.39 -7.79 13.16
N GLY A 247 12.29 -9.13 13.10
CA GLY A 247 13.04 -10.04 13.96
C GLY A 247 14.52 -10.20 13.62
N GLU A 248 14.97 -9.77 12.44
CA GLU A 248 16.39 -9.86 12.05
C GLU A 248 17.25 -8.79 12.70
N LEU A 249 16.66 -7.62 12.98
CA LEU A 249 17.36 -6.45 13.53
C LEU A 249 17.07 -6.20 15.02
N ALA A 250 16.03 -6.83 15.57
CA ALA A 250 15.65 -6.67 16.98
C ALA A 250 15.35 -8.04 17.59
N GLY A 251 16.12 -8.39 18.64
CA GLY A 251 15.95 -9.65 19.36
C GLY A 251 14.59 -9.77 20.06
N GLY A 252 14.12 -11.00 20.25
CA GLY A 252 12.87 -11.29 20.97
C GLY A 252 11.59 -11.14 20.14
N ILE A 253 11.70 -10.81 18.85
CA ILE A 253 10.56 -10.68 17.94
C ILE A 253 10.51 -11.89 17.02
N ARG A 254 9.45 -12.71 17.15
CA ARG A 254 9.18 -13.83 16.24
C ARG A 254 8.03 -13.49 15.31
N ILE A 255 8.31 -13.57 14.01
CA ILE A 255 7.34 -13.31 12.93
C ILE A 255 6.98 -14.62 12.26
N ARG A 256 5.68 -14.85 12.07
CA ARG A 256 5.14 -15.93 11.26
C ARG A 256 4.56 -15.37 9.97
N PRO A 257 5.33 -15.33 8.88
CA PRO A 257 4.87 -14.76 7.62
C PRO A 257 3.68 -15.55 7.03
N SER A 258 2.75 -14.84 6.41
CA SER A 258 1.74 -15.45 5.53
C SER A 258 1.78 -14.79 4.15
N ARG A 259 1.91 -15.60 3.10
CA ARG A 259 1.85 -15.17 1.70
C ARG A 259 0.41 -14.91 1.31
N GLY A 260 0.18 -13.82 0.60
CA GLY A 260 -1.02 -13.69 -0.23
C GLY A 260 -0.65 -13.32 -1.64
N THR A 261 -1.25 -14.05 -2.56
CA THR A 261 -1.02 -13.97 -4.00
C THR A 261 -2.17 -13.26 -4.70
N HIS A 262 -1.85 -12.53 -5.76
CA HIS A 262 -2.81 -11.96 -6.69
C HIS A 262 -2.36 -12.23 -8.13
N LEU A 263 -3.33 -12.47 -9.00
CA LEU A 263 -3.15 -12.55 -10.45
C LEU A 263 -3.38 -11.17 -11.07
N VAL A 264 -2.72 -10.95 -12.20
CA VAL A 264 -2.91 -9.80 -13.08
C VAL A 264 -3.51 -10.31 -14.38
N LEU A 265 -4.71 -9.82 -14.69
CA LEU A 265 -5.41 -10.08 -15.94
C LEU A 265 -5.55 -8.79 -16.74
N ARG A 266 -5.71 -8.94 -18.06
CA ARG A 266 -6.15 -7.87 -18.96
C ARG A 266 -7.68 -7.75 -18.88
N SER A 267 -8.18 -6.52 -18.81
CA SER A 267 -9.60 -6.23 -18.54
C SER A 267 -10.54 -6.79 -19.60
N GLU A 268 -10.06 -6.93 -20.83
CA GLU A 268 -10.77 -7.46 -21.99
C GLU A 268 -11.31 -8.88 -21.72
N ARG A 269 -10.61 -9.67 -20.88
CA ARG A 269 -11.03 -11.03 -20.50
C ARG A 269 -12.27 -11.07 -19.62
N LEU A 270 -12.53 -10.01 -18.87
CA LEU A 270 -13.69 -9.89 -17.99
C LEU A 270 -14.69 -8.83 -18.48
N GLY A 271 -14.43 -8.23 -19.64
CA GLY A 271 -15.15 -7.08 -20.16
C GLY A 271 -15.05 -5.84 -19.25
N THR A 272 -15.90 -4.85 -19.51
CA THR A 272 -15.99 -3.68 -18.65
C THR A 272 -16.52 -4.08 -17.27
N LEU A 273 -15.71 -3.89 -16.23
CA LEU A 273 -16.09 -4.10 -14.83
C LEU A 273 -16.25 -2.75 -14.10
N PRO A 274 -17.43 -2.11 -14.14
CA PRO A 274 -17.73 -0.92 -13.33
C PRO A 274 -17.56 -1.15 -11.82
N ALA A 275 -17.79 -2.37 -11.35
CA ALA A 275 -17.60 -2.79 -9.97
C ALA A 275 -16.62 -3.97 -9.88
N GLY A 276 -15.95 -4.07 -8.74
CA GLY A 276 -15.20 -5.27 -8.39
C GLY A 276 -16.15 -6.40 -7.98
N LEU A 277 -15.61 -7.61 -7.80
CA LEU A 277 -16.37 -8.76 -7.31
C LEU A 277 -15.87 -9.21 -5.95
N HIS A 278 -16.80 -9.64 -5.10
CA HIS A 278 -16.53 -10.51 -3.97
C HIS A 278 -17.06 -11.91 -4.31
N ILE A 279 -16.15 -12.86 -4.45
CA ILE A 279 -16.45 -14.24 -4.82
C ILE A 279 -16.24 -15.10 -3.57
N PRO A 280 -17.29 -15.69 -2.98
CA PRO A 280 -17.14 -16.57 -1.83
C PRO A 280 -16.23 -17.75 -2.16
N ILE A 281 -15.31 -18.06 -1.25
CA ILE A 281 -14.50 -19.27 -1.37
C ILE A 281 -15.36 -20.47 -0.94
N PRO A 282 -15.49 -21.53 -1.77
CA PRO A 282 -16.25 -22.72 -1.40
C PRO A 282 -15.81 -23.30 -0.03
N GLY A 283 -16.77 -23.66 0.81
CA GLY A 283 -16.51 -24.19 2.15
C GLY A 283 -16.17 -23.15 3.23
N GLU A 284 -15.98 -21.88 2.85
CA GLU A 284 -15.64 -20.81 3.79
C GLU A 284 -16.86 -19.89 4.08
N THR A 285 -16.99 -19.45 5.33
CA THR A 285 -18.15 -18.65 5.76
C THR A 285 -17.97 -17.15 5.47
N ASN A 286 -16.75 -16.63 5.55
CA ASN A 286 -16.48 -15.18 5.48
C ASN A 286 -15.15 -14.83 4.78
N ARG A 287 -14.72 -15.68 3.83
CA ARG A 287 -13.54 -15.42 2.99
C ARG A 287 -13.96 -15.30 1.53
N PHE A 288 -13.30 -14.39 0.82
CA PHE A 288 -13.63 -14.04 -0.54
C PHE A 288 -12.37 -13.87 -1.37
N VAL A 289 -12.44 -14.31 -2.63
CA VAL A 289 -11.57 -13.79 -3.69
C VAL A 289 -12.18 -12.47 -4.19
N LEU A 290 -11.32 -11.48 -4.34
CA LEU A 290 -11.57 -10.13 -4.78
C LEU A 290 -11.15 -10.02 -6.24
N VAL A 291 -12.05 -9.50 -7.07
CA VAL A 291 -11.71 -9.07 -8.44
C VAL A 291 -11.74 -7.55 -8.44
N LEU A 292 -10.61 -6.91 -8.73
CA LEU A 292 -10.43 -5.48 -8.57
C LEU A 292 -9.93 -4.83 -9.87
N PRO A 293 -10.81 -4.11 -10.61
CA PRO A 293 -10.39 -3.33 -11.77
C PRO A 293 -9.51 -2.15 -11.35
N GLN A 294 -8.39 -1.96 -12.04
CA GLN A 294 -7.40 -0.92 -11.74
C GLN A 294 -7.65 0.39 -12.51
N GLY A 295 -8.37 0.31 -13.63
CA GLY A 295 -8.70 1.47 -14.47
C GLY A 295 -7.63 1.87 -15.48
N ASP A 296 -6.64 1.01 -15.69
CA ASP A 296 -5.56 1.14 -16.69
C ASP A 296 -5.48 -0.08 -17.63
N GLY A 297 -6.60 -0.79 -17.80
CA GLY A 297 -6.67 -2.02 -18.59
C GLY A 297 -6.32 -3.29 -17.80
N ARG A 298 -5.94 -3.17 -16.52
CA ARG A 298 -5.63 -4.33 -15.67
C ARG A 298 -6.72 -4.62 -14.65
N VAL A 299 -6.82 -5.90 -14.29
CA VAL A 299 -7.66 -6.41 -13.21
C VAL A 299 -6.82 -7.29 -12.30
N TYR A 300 -6.93 -7.08 -10.99
CA TYR A 300 -6.30 -7.97 -10.01
C TYR A 300 -7.30 -8.97 -9.47
N VAL A 301 -6.89 -10.23 -9.36
CA VAL A 301 -7.69 -11.31 -8.78
C VAL A 301 -6.93 -11.89 -7.61
N GLY A 302 -7.47 -11.80 -6.40
CA GLY A 302 -6.81 -12.36 -5.22
C GLY A 302 -7.69 -12.33 -3.98
N LEU A 303 -7.36 -13.01 -2.90
CA LEU A 303 -6.02 -13.51 -2.62
C LEU A 303 -6.01 -14.84 -1.89
N THR A 304 -4.83 -15.45 -1.87
CA THR A 304 -4.48 -16.58 -1.00
C THR A 304 -4.06 -16.12 0.39
N ASP A 305 -3.97 -17.06 1.34
CA ASP A 305 -3.47 -16.83 2.70
C ASP A 305 -2.73 -18.10 3.14
N GLU A 306 -1.50 -18.24 2.66
CA GLU A 306 -0.68 -19.44 2.88
C GLU A 306 0.45 -19.15 3.88
N PRO A 307 0.65 -19.98 4.91
CA PRO A 307 1.82 -19.85 5.76
C PRO A 307 3.10 -20.04 4.93
N VAL A 308 4.16 -19.32 5.31
CA VAL A 308 5.48 -19.48 4.69
C VAL A 308 6.45 -19.97 5.76
N ASP A 309 7.13 -21.06 5.47
CA ASP A 309 8.21 -21.60 6.27
C ASP A 309 9.56 -21.36 5.58
N GLY A 310 10.64 -21.30 6.36
CA GLY A 310 11.99 -21.14 5.86
C GLY A 310 12.45 -19.68 5.70
N PRO A 311 13.55 -19.45 4.95
CA PRO A 311 14.13 -18.12 4.80
C PRO A 311 13.18 -17.17 4.08
N LEU A 312 13.14 -15.91 4.53
CA LEU A 312 12.30 -14.87 3.96
C LEU A 312 12.95 -14.30 2.70
N PRO A 313 12.38 -14.50 1.49
CA PRO A 313 12.89 -13.83 0.31
C PRO A 313 12.52 -12.33 0.32
N ASP A 314 13.39 -11.51 -0.26
CA ASP A 314 13.12 -10.07 -0.48
C ASP A 314 11.88 -9.85 -1.36
N VAL A 315 11.70 -10.70 -2.37
CA VAL A 315 10.54 -10.71 -3.26
C VAL A 315 9.93 -12.12 -3.28
N PRO A 316 8.72 -12.30 -2.74
CA PRO A 316 8.09 -13.62 -2.70
C PRO A 316 7.67 -14.10 -4.08
N GLU A 317 7.94 -15.37 -4.37
CA GLU A 317 7.46 -16.04 -5.57
C GLU A 317 5.99 -16.44 -5.44
N VAL A 318 5.33 -16.53 -6.60
CA VAL A 318 3.94 -16.99 -6.73
C VAL A 318 3.93 -18.44 -7.20
N PRO A 319 3.48 -19.41 -6.39
CA PRO A 319 3.38 -20.79 -6.84
C PRO A 319 2.20 -21.01 -7.78
N GLU A 320 2.35 -21.96 -8.70
CA GLU A 320 1.26 -22.38 -9.61
C GLU A 320 0.02 -22.90 -8.87
N THR A 321 0.18 -23.43 -7.65
CA THR A 321 -0.95 -23.83 -6.79
C THR A 321 -1.82 -22.65 -6.39
N ASP A 322 -1.21 -21.50 -6.09
CA ASP A 322 -1.96 -20.27 -5.77
C ASP A 322 -2.69 -19.75 -7.01
N ILE A 323 -2.07 -19.88 -8.20
CA ILE A 323 -2.70 -19.49 -9.47
C ILE A 323 -3.91 -20.36 -9.77
N GLY A 324 -3.75 -21.69 -9.72
CA GLY A 324 -4.85 -22.64 -9.93
C GLY A 324 -6.02 -22.37 -8.99
N PHE A 325 -5.75 -22.21 -7.69
CA PHE A 325 -6.78 -21.89 -6.70
C PHE A 325 -7.58 -20.62 -7.04
N LEU A 326 -6.88 -19.53 -7.43
CA LEU A 326 -7.54 -18.27 -7.76
C LEU A 326 -8.35 -18.36 -9.05
N LEU A 327 -7.88 -19.09 -10.05
CA LEU A 327 -8.62 -19.34 -11.29
C LEU A 327 -9.85 -20.22 -11.05
N ASP A 328 -9.76 -21.25 -10.22
CA ASP A 328 -10.89 -22.12 -9.87
C ASP A 328 -12.00 -21.33 -9.17
N VAL A 329 -11.64 -20.52 -8.16
CA VAL A 329 -12.62 -19.67 -7.47
C VAL A 329 -13.21 -18.63 -8.42
N LEU A 330 -12.41 -18.02 -9.29
CA LEU A 330 -12.90 -17.07 -10.29
C LEU A 330 -13.89 -17.75 -11.26
N GLY A 331 -13.51 -18.90 -11.85
CA GLY A 331 -14.32 -19.67 -12.79
C GLY A 331 -15.65 -20.16 -12.23
N SER A 332 -15.76 -20.28 -10.90
CA SER A 332 -17.00 -20.69 -10.22
C SER A 332 -18.19 -19.71 -10.42
N VAL A 333 -17.92 -18.45 -10.77
CA VAL A 333 -18.94 -17.42 -10.98
C VAL A 333 -18.98 -16.84 -12.39
N LEU A 334 -17.95 -17.09 -13.20
CA LEU A 334 -17.88 -16.56 -14.56
C LEU A 334 -18.70 -17.39 -15.55
N ASP A 335 -19.16 -16.73 -16.60
CA ASP A 335 -19.80 -17.37 -17.75
C ASP A 335 -18.76 -18.10 -18.62
N VAL A 336 -17.69 -17.40 -18.98
CA VAL A 336 -16.51 -17.94 -19.65
C VAL A 336 -15.37 -17.99 -18.62
N PRO A 337 -14.81 -19.16 -18.30
CA PRO A 337 -13.70 -19.26 -17.37
C PRO A 337 -12.43 -18.62 -17.94
N VAL A 338 -11.58 -18.12 -17.06
CA VAL A 338 -10.25 -17.61 -17.43
C VAL A 338 -9.24 -18.74 -17.24
N HIS A 339 -8.39 -18.95 -18.23
CA HIS A 339 -7.37 -19.98 -18.24
C HIS A 339 -5.98 -19.44 -17.87
N ARG A 340 -5.05 -20.36 -17.55
CA ARG A 340 -3.69 -20.02 -17.06
C ARG A 340 -2.86 -19.21 -18.05
N ASP A 341 -3.05 -19.43 -19.35
CA ASP A 341 -2.40 -18.71 -20.45
C ASP A 341 -2.91 -17.27 -20.61
N GLU A 342 -4.06 -16.94 -20.00
CA GLU A 342 -4.60 -15.57 -19.98
C GLU A 342 -4.11 -14.75 -18.77
N VAL A 343 -3.35 -15.36 -17.86
CA VAL A 343 -2.70 -14.68 -16.73
C VAL A 343 -1.42 -14.01 -17.21
N VAL A 344 -1.45 -12.67 -17.31
CA VAL A 344 -0.32 -11.86 -17.81
C VAL A 344 0.68 -11.46 -16.73
N GLY A 345 0.42 -11.82 -15.47
CA GLY A 345 1.33 -11.56 -14.37
C GLY A 345 0.75 -12.02 -13.04
N ALA A 346 1.60 -12.08 -12.02
CA ALA A 346 1.17 -12.37 -10.67
C ALA A 346 2.13 -11.71 -9.67
N PHE A 347 1.64 -11.44 -8.46
CA PHE A 347 2.47 -10.93 -7.38
C PHE A 347 2.07 -11.52 -6.04
N ALA A 348 3.03 -11.59 -5.12
CA ALA A 348 2.83 -12.04 -3.76
C ALA A 348 3.47 -11.11 -2.74
N GLY A 349 2.86 -11.02 -1.56
CA GLY A 349 3.38 -10.28 -0.42
C GLY A 349 3.31 -11.10 0.86
N LEU A 350 4.25 -10.86 1.78
CA LEU A 350 4.32 -11.52 3.08
C LEU A 350 3.74 -10.63 4.17
N ARG A 351 2.79 -11.15 4.95
CA ARG A 351 2.19 -10.48 6.10
C ARG A 351 3.06 -10.67 7.33
N PRO A 352 3.45 -9.60 8.03
CA PRO A 352 4.25 -9.72 9.26
C PRO A 352 3.35 -10.05 10.45
N LEU A 353 2.90 -11.30 10.58
CA LEU A 353 2.07 -11.72 11.70
C LEU A 353 2.96 -12.02 12.90
N LEU A 354 2.60 -11.49 14.07
CA LEU A 354 3.30 -11.80 15.31
C LEU A 354 2.95 -13.21 15.78
N ASP A 355 3.98 -13.98 16.12
CA ASP A 355 3.82 -15.22 16.87
C ASP A 355 3.57 -14.88 18.34
N ALA A 356 2.31 -14.62 18.69
CA ALA A 356 1.89 -14.56 20.08
C ALA A 356 1.89 -16.00 20.60
N GLY A 357 3.01 -16.45 21.17
CA GLY A 357 3.26 -17.82 21.65
C GLY A 357 2.29 -18.33 22.72
N GLY A 358 1.00 -18.36 22.43
CA GLY A 358 -0.01 -18.99 23.23
C GLY A 358 0.29 -20.49 23.29
N SER A 359 0.39 -20.99 24.51
CA SER A 359 0.37 -22.40 24.89
C SER A 359 -0.44 -23.26 23.89
N ALA A 360 0.23 -23.81 22.88
CA ALA A 360 -0.27 -24.97 22.17
C ALA A 360 -0.02 -26.15 23.11
N SER A 361 -1.06 -26.56 23.83
CA SER A 361 -1.13 -27.90 24.40
C SER A 361 -0.82 -28.90 23.28
N ALA A 362 0.09 -29.85 23.52
CA ALA A 362 0.42 -30.90 22.56
C ALA A 362 -0.85 -31.68 22.20
N GLY A 363 -1.48 -31.34 21.08
CA GLY A 363 -2.76 -31.91 20.65
C GLY A 363 -3.65 -31.00 19.80
N ASP A 364 -3.48 -29.68 19.84
CA ASP A 364 -4.29 -28.76 19.04
C ASP A 364 -3.73 -28.59 17.60
N ALA A 365 -4.62 -28.64 16.61
CA ALA A 365 -4.28 -28.32 15.22
C ALA A 365 -3.73 -26.88 15.14
N PRO A 366 -2.69 -26.61 14.33
CA PRO A 366 -2.10 -25.28 14.26
C PRO A 366 -3.16 -24.25 13.85
N ALA A 367 -3.29 -23.17 14.64
CA ALA A 367 -4.17 -22.06 14.32
C ALA A 367 -3.84 -21.49 12.93
N ARG A 368 -4.86 -21.29 12.08
CA ARG A 368 -4.69 -20.74 10.72
C ARG A 368 -4.15 -19.31 10.81
N THR A 369 -3.22 -18.94 9.94
CA THR A 369 -2.65 -17.57 9.85
C THR A 369 -3.72 -16.51 9.66
N SER A 370 -4.82 -16.89 9.02
CA SER A 370 -5.99 -16.02 8.81
C SER A 370 -6.67 -15.58 10.12
N ASP A 371 -6.48 -16.34 11.20
CA ASP A 371 -7.14 -16.17 12.49
C ASP A 371 -6.22 -15.48 13.52
N ILE A 372 -4.93 -15.30 13.19
CA ILE A 372 -3.97 -14.55 14.01
C ILE A 372 -4.36 -13.06 14.02
N SER A 373 -4.30 -12.45 15.21
CA SER A 373 -4.67 -11.05 15.43
C SER A 373 -3.92 -10.13 14.46
N ARG A 374 -4.69 -9.30 13.74
CA ARG A 374 -4.17 -8.27 12.83
C ARG A 374 -3.95 -6.92 13.53
N ARG A 375 -4.01 -6.90 14.87
CA ARG A 375 -3.59 -5.75 15.68
C ARG A 375 -2.09 -5.58 15.50
N HIS A 376 -1.61 -4.34 15.37
CA HIS A 376 -0.18 -4.09 15.47
C HIS A 376 0.27 -4.22 16.92
N ALA A 377 1.54 -4.54 17.13
CA ALA A 377 2.18 -4.37 18.43
C ALA A 377 3.30 -3.35 18.32
N VAL A 378 3.50 -2.63 19.41
CA VAL A 378 4.65 -1.76 19.63
C VAL A 378 5.40 -2.31 20.83
N LEU A 379 6.63 -2.74 20.62
CA LEU A 379 7.48 -3.40 21.61
C LEU A 379 8.76 -2.58 21.76
N THR A 380 9.24 -2.36 22.97
CA THR A 380 10.55 -1.73 23.19
C THR A 380 11.50 -2.76 23.76
N SER A 381 12.61 -2.99 23.07
CA SER A 381 13.65 -3.91 23.51
C SER A 381 14.43 -3.34 24.71
N PRO A 382 15.13 -4.19 25.51
CA PRO A 382 15.91 -3.72 26.66
C PRO A 382 17.01 -2.70 26.29
N ASP A 383 17.58 -2.80 25.09
CA ASP A 383 18.56 -1.86 24.54
C ASP A 383 17.92 -0.56 24.00
N GLY A 384 16.59 -0.46 24.02
CA GLY A 384 15.83 0.75 23.78
C GLY A 384 15.41 1.00 22.33
N VAL A 385 15.34 -0.06 21.50
CA VAL A 385 14.78 0.01 20.14
C VAL A 385 13.27 -0.22 20.22
N THR A 386 12.48 0.72 19.72
CA THR A 386 11.02 0.56 19.60
C THR A 386 10.71 -0.11 18.27
N THR A 387 10.15 -1.30 18.30
CA THR A 387 9.73 -2.04 17.11
C THR A 387 8.22 -2.01 16.95
N VAL A 388 7.76 -1.67 15.74
CA VAL A 388 6.35 -1.73 15.35
C VAL A 388 6.15 -2.78 14.27
N VAL A 389 5.25 -3.73 14.52
CA VAL A 389 5.02 -4.86 13.62
C VAL A 389 3.56 -5.31 13.63
N GLY A 390 3.15 -6.04 12.60
CA GLY A 390 1.75 -6.39 12.37
C GLY A 390 0.97 -5.24 11.73
N GLY A 391 -0.33 -5.18 12.04
CA GLY A 391 -1.22 -4.15 11.51
C GLY A 391 -1.52 -4.31 10.02
N LYS A 392 -1.92 -3.20 9.39
CA LYS A 392 -2.36 -3.17 8.00
C LYS A 392 -2.14 -1.80 7.37
N LEU A 393 -2.11 -1.79 6.03
CA LEU A 393 -2.01 -0.54 5.26
C LEU A 393 -3.08 0.48 5.64
N THR A 394 -4.30 0.05 6.01
CA THR A 394 -5.36 0.98 6.42
C THR A 394 -5.03 1.78 7.67
N THR A 395 -4.37 1.18 8.66
CA THR A 395 -4.12 1.79 9.97
C THR A 395 -2.68 2.28 10.12
N TYR A 396 -1.94 2.39 9.01
CA TYR A 396 -0.52 2.79 9.04
C TYR A 396 -0.28 4.08 9.84
N ARG A 397 -1.19 5.07 9.75
CA ARG A 397 -1.04 6.38 10.41
C ARG A 397 -1.20 6.23 11.92
N ARG A 398 -2.21 5.48 12.37
CA ARG A 398 -2.36 5.14 13.79
C ARG A 398 -1.17 4.34 14.32
N MET A 399 -0.71 3.34 13.56
CA MET A 399 0.48 2.55 13.91
C MET A 399 1.73 3.42 14.05
N ALA A 400 1.93 4.36 13.13
CA ALA A 400 3.02 5.32 13.14
C ALA A 400 2.96 6.23 14.38
N GLN A 401 1.78 6.79 14.67
CA GLN A 401 1.56 7.60 15.85
C GLN A 401 1.91 6.83 17.13
N ASP A 402 1.39 5.61 17.28
CA ASP A 402 1.63 4.76 18.46
C ASP A 402 3.12 4.40 18.62
N ALA A 403 3.84 4.15 17.50
CA ALA A 403 5.27 3.86 17.52
C ALA A 403 6.09 5.07 17.99
N VAL A 404 5.79 6.27 17.48
CA VAL A 404 6.47 7.52 17.89
C VAL A 404 6.14 7.86 19.34
N ASP A 405 4.89 7.72 19.76
CA ASP A 405 4.45 7.96 21.13
C ASP A 405 5.17 7.02 22.12
N ALA A 406 5.27 5.73 21.79
CA ALA A 406 5.97 4.74 22.61
C ALA A 406 7.48 5.02 22.69
N ALA A 407 8.12 5.39 21.58
CA ALA A 407 9.54 5.70 21.54
C ALA A 407 9.87 6.93 22.41
N LEU A 408 9.04 7.98 22.32
CA LEU A 408 9.16 9.18 23.16
C LEU A 408 9.01 8.82 24.65
N ALA A 409 7.97 8.07 25.00
CA ALA A 409 7.69 7.66 26.38
C ALA A 409 8.83 6.81 26.96
N ALA A 410 9.36 5.85 26.20
CA ALA A 410 10.44 4.97 26.65
C ALA A 410 11.74 5.71 27.00
N ARG A 411 11.95 6.92 26.45
CA ARG A 411 13.13 7.75 26.71
C ARG A 411 12.83 9.00 27.54
N GLY A 412 11.60 9.16 28.03
CA GLY A 412 11.18 10.35 28.78
C GLY A 412 11.28 11.64 27.97
N LEU A 413 11.16 11.56 26.64
CA LEU A 413 11.20 12.72 25.74
C LEU A 413 9.80 13.22 25.44
N THR A 414 9.68 14.50 25.14
CA THR A 414 8.41 15.13 24.76
C THR A 414 8.50 15.71 23.35
N ALA A 415 7.37 15.69 22.66
CA ALA A 415 7.19 16.30 21.35
C ALA A 415 5.78 16.89 21.26
N ARG A 416 5.50 17.63 20.18
CA ARG A 416 4.12 18.08 19.91
C ARG A 416 3.19 16.88 19.69
N PRO A 417 1.87 17.01 19.94
CA PRO A 417 0.91 15.98 19.55
C PRO A 417 0.95 15.68 18.05
N SER A 418 0.63 14.45 17.66
CA SER A 418 0.57 14.07 16.24
C SER A 418 -0.47 14.89 15.48
N PRO A 419 -0.09 15.64 14.43
CA PRO A 419 -1.04 16.35 13.57
C PRO A 419 -1.55 15.47 12.41
N THR A 420 -1.11 14.21 12.31
CA THR A 420 -1.20 13.42 11.07
C THR A 420 -2.63 13.05 10.64
N ALA A 421 -3.61 13.10 11.54
CA ALA A 421 -5.01 12.84 11.22
C ALA A 421 -5.66 13.95 10.36
N GLU A 422 -5.06 15.14 10.36
CA GLU A 422 -5.51 16.31 9.59
C GLU A 422 -4.49 16.75 8.53
N LEU A 423 -3.30 16.11 8.48
CA LEU A 423 -2.20 16.51 7.61
C LEU A 423 -2.39 15.95 6.18
N PRO A 424 -2.63 16.79 5.16
CA PRO A 424 -2.71 16.34 3.78
C PRO A 424 -1.34 15.85 3.29
N LEU A 425 -1.30 14.69 2.63
CA LEU A 425 -0.08 14.22 1.97
C LEU A 425 0.20 15.06 0.72
N VAL A 426 1.43 15.02 0.22
CA VAL A 426 1.78 15.55 -1.11
C VAL A 426 0.79 15.04 -2.16
N GLY A 427 0.22 15.96 -2.95
CA GLY A 427 -0.85 15.69 -3.91
C GLY A 427 -2.27 15.81 -3.35
N ALA A 428 -2.48 15.75 -2.04
CA ALA A 428 -3.80 15.82 -1.44
C ALA A 428 -4.40 17.23 -1.51
N ALA A 429 -5.70 17.28 -1.81
CA ALA A 429 -6.52 18.47 -1.78
C ALA A 429 -8.00 18.09 -1.68
N ALA A 430 -8.86 19.07 -1.42
CA ALA A 430 -10.30 18.87 -1.45
C ALA A 430 -10.76 18.26 -2.80
N PRO A 431 -11.69 17.30 -2.82
CA PRO A 431 -12.14 16.64 -4.05
C PRO A 431 -12.63 17.58 -5.15
N GLY A 432 -13.20 18.74 -4.80
CA GLY A 432 -13.61 19.77 -5.76
C GLY A 432 -12.43 20.34 -6.55
N LEU A 433 -11.33 20.68 -5.86
CA LEU A 433 -10.11 21.19 -6.48
C LEU A 433 -9.48 20.10 -7.37
N LEU A 434 -9.34 18.88 -6.86
CA LEU A 434 -8.78 17.76 -7.64
C LEU A 434 -9.56 17.51 -8.94
N ARG A 435 -10.90 17.59 -8.92
CA ARG A 435 -11.72 17.43 -10.13
C ARG A 435 -11.59 18.58 -11.13
N SER A 436 -11.22 19.77 -10.67
CA SER A 436 -11.08 20.97 -11.51
C SER A 436 -9.71 21.09 -12.21
N LEU A 437 -8.72 20.27 -11.83
CA LEU A 437 -7.40 20.31 -12.45
C LEU A 437 -7.48 19.97 -13.94
N PRO A 438 -6.85 20.76 -14.83
CA PRO A 438 -7.04 20.65 -16.29
C PRO A 438 -6.20 19.53 -16.92
N VAL A 439 -6.05 18.40 -16.24
CA VAL A 439 -5.22 17.25 -16.64
C VAL A 439 -6.03 15.95 -16.56
N PRO A 440 -5.62 14.86 -17.23
CA PRO A 440 -6.36 13.59 -17.20
C PRO A 440 -6.60 13.09 -15.77
N ARG A 441 -7.83 12.61 -15.49
CA ARG A 441 -8.22 12.11 -14.16
C ARG A 441 -7.30 11.03 -13.61
N ARG A 442 -6.72 10.19 -14.48
CA ARG A 442 -5.72 9.19 -14.09
C ARG A 442 -4.51 9.85 -13.43
N LEU A 443 -3.98 10.91 -14.05
CA LEU A 443 -2.81 11.61 -13.55
C LEU A 443 -3.12 12.29 -12.21
N VAL A 444 -4.31 12.89 -12.07
CA VAL A 444 -4.79 13.44 -10.79
C VAL A 444 -4.89 12.35 -9.71
N ARG A 445 -5.40 11.16 -10.04
CA ARG A 445 -5.48 10.05 -9.07
C ARG A 445 -4.11 9.56 -8.58
N ARG A 446 -3.06 9.76 -9.38
CA ARG A 446 -1.70 9.35 -9.03
C ARG A 446 -0.95 10.47 -8.31
N HIS A 447 -0.93 11.68 -8.87
CA HIS A 447 -0.09 12.79 -8.41
C HIS A 447 -0.87 13.93 -7.73
N GLY A 448 -2.20 13.89 -7.75
CA GLY A 448 -3.03 14.88 -7.09
C GLY A 448 -2.78 16.30 -7.61
N THR A 449 -2.52 17.24 -6.70
CA THR A 449 -2.18 18.64 -7.02
C THR A 449 -0.91 18.81 -7.84
N GLU A 450 -0.02 17.81 -7.90
CA GLU A 450 1.20 17.86 -8.70
C GLU A 450 1.01 17.33 -10.14
N ALA A 451 -0.17 16.79 -10.46
CA ALA A 451 -0.45 16.29 -11.81
C ALA A 451 -0.22 17.33 -12.94
N PRO A 452 -0.53 18.63 -12.76
CA PRO A 452 -0.13 19.66 -13.72
C PRO A 452 1.38 19.83 -13.89
N ALA A 453 2.17 19.65 -12.83
CA ALA A 453 3.63 19.75 -12.89
C ALA A 453 4.24 18.56 -13.65
N VAL A 454 3.69 17.36 -13.47
CA VAL A 454 4.05 16.19 -14.29
C VAL A 454 3.76 16.46 -15.76
N ARG A 455 2.57 17.00 -16.08
CA ARG A 455 2.23 17.33 -17.48
C ARG A 455 3.12 18.44 -18.05
N ALA A 456 3.54 19.40 -17.25
CA ALA A 456 4.42 20.47 -17.69
C ALA A 456 5.80 19.97 -18.16
N LEU A 457 6.25 18.77 -17.75
CA LEU A 457 7.44 18.14 -18.33
C LEU A 457 7.24 17.82 -19.81
N ALA A 458 6.07 17.29 -20.17
CA ALA A 458 5.69 16.98 -21.55
C ALA A 458 5.46 18.23 -22.42
N GLU A 459 5.14 19.37 -21.81
CA GLU A 459 5.04 20.65 -22.53
C GLU A 459 6.44 21.21 -22.89
N ARG A 460 7.48 20.87 -22.12
CA ARG A 460 8.87 21.29 -22.38
C ARG A 460 9.57 20.38 -23.38
N ASP A 461 9.30 19.09 -23.29
CA ASP A 461 9.77 18.09 -24.24
C ASP A 461 8.58 17.24 -24.70
N PRO A 462 8.06 17.47 -25.92
CA PRO A 462 6.94 16.73 -26.47
C PRO A 462 7.15 15.21 -26.51
N ALA A 463 8.39 14.72 -26.58
CA ALA A 463 8.66 13.29 -26.52
C ALA A 463 8.28 12.68 -25.16
N LEU A 464 8.23 13.49 -24.09
CA LEU A 464 7.78 13.04 -22.77
C LEU A 464 6.25 12.86 -22.68
N ALA A 465 5.49 13.37 -23.65
CA ALA A 465 4.04 13.12 -23.77
C ALA A 465 3.74 11.70 -24.25
N GLU A 466 4.71 11.03 -24.88
CA GLU A 466 4.53 9.69 -25.44
C GLU A 466 4.27 8.66 -24.33
N PRO A 467 3.39 7.68 -24.58
CA PRO A 467 3.28 6.49 -23.74
C PRO A 467 4.62 5.76 -23.59
N VAL A 468 4.84 5.15 -22.44
CA VAL A 468 6.00 4.26 -22.23
C VAL A 468 5.87 2.99 -23.07
N LEU A 469 4.64 2.50 -23.25
CA LEU A 469 4.29 1.32 -24.04
C LEU A 469 3.05 1.63 -24.90
N PRO A 470 2.92 1.03 -26.10
CA PRO A 470 1.70 1.11 -26.89
C PRO A 470 0.47 0.67 -26.08
N GLY A 471 -0.59 1.48 -26.08
CA GLY A 471 -1.84 1.17 -25.36
C GLY A 471 -1.77 1.29 -23.83
N HIS A 472 -0.61 1.57 -23.24
CA HIS A 472 -0.48 1.76 -21.79
C HIS A 472 -0.58 3.25 -21.42
N PRO A 473 -1.31 3.63 -20.35
CA PRO A 473 -1.61 5.05 -20.08
C PRO A 473 -0.50 5.80 -19.31
N VAL A 474 0.60 5.13 -18.97
CA VAL A 474 1.77 5.77 -18.34
C VAL A 474 2.59 6.47 -19.41
N THR A 475 2.92 7.74 -19.16
CA THR A 475 3.74 8.57 -20.05
C THR A 475 5.20 8.60 -19.61
N ARG A 476 6.11 8.91 -20.54
CA ARG A 476 7.54 9.12 -20.23
C ARG A 476 7.76 10.25 -19.21
N ALA A 477 6.92 11.28 -19.22
CA ALA A 477 6.93 12.35 -18.23
C ALA A 477 6.77 11.84 -16.79
N GLU A 478 5.97 10.78 -16.57
CA GLU A 478 5.81 10.18 -15.23
C GLU A 478 7.09 9.47 -14.77
N LEU A 479 7.86 8.86 -15.68
CA LEU A 479 9.14 8.24 -15.35
C LEU A 479 10.18 9.30 -14.96
N VAL A 480 10.29 10.36 -15.75
CA VAL A 480 11.20 11.49 -15.46
C VAL A 480 10.81 12.16 -14.14
N TRP A 481 9.51 12.39 -13.92
CA TRP A 481 9.01 12.92 -12.65
C TRP A 481 9.41 12.06 -11.46
N ALA A 482 9.29 10.74 -11.60
CA ALA A 482 9.64 9.81 -10.54
C ALA A 482 11.13 9.84 -10.18
N ALA A 483 12.01 9.98 -11.17
CA ALA A 483 13.46 10.13 -10.97
C ALA A 483 13.83 11.48 -10.34
N LEU A 484 13.16 12.57 -10.73
CA LEU A 484 13.43 13.91 -10.22
C LEU A 484 12.90 14.15 -8.79
N HIS A 485 11.73 13.59 -8.47
CA HIS A 485 10.97 14.00 -7.29
C HIS A 485 10.57 12.86 -6.37
N GLU A 486 10.56 11.60 -6.84
CA GLU A 486 9.98 10.47 -6.10
C GLU A 486 11.00 9.43 -5.65
N GLY A 487 12.30 9.74 -5.71
CA GLY A 487 13.37 8.91 -5.15
C GLY A 487 13.73 7.70 -5.99
N ALA A 488 13.32 7.65 -7.26
CA ALA A 488 13.73 6.57 -8.15
C ALA A 488 15.20 6.74 -8.57
N LEU A 489 15.98 5.68 -8.36
CA LEU A 489 17.41 5.58 -8.63
C LEU A 489 17.71 4.55 -9.74
N ASP A 490 16.81 3.58 -9.97
CA ASP A 490 16.94 2.60 -11.05
C ASP A 490 15.61 2.27 -11.75
N ALA A 491 15.70 1.45 -12.79
CA ALA A 491 14.54 1.04 -13.57
C ALA A 491 13.51 0.25 -12.75
N ALA A 492 13.94 -0.48 -11.71
CA ALA A 492 13.02 -1.22 -10.85
C ALA A 492 12.18 -0.26 -9.99
N ASP A 493 12.75 0.85 -9.52
CA ASP A 493 11.99 1.90 -8.82
C ASP A 493 10.89 2.45 -9.75
N LEU A 494 11.26 2.79 -10.99
CA LEU A 494 10.35 3.35 -11.99
C LEU A 494 9.24 2.37 -12.41
N LEU A 495 9.62 1.17 -12.86
CA LEU A 495 8.71 0.21 -13.48
C LEU A 495 7.94 -0.62 -12.45
N ASP A 496 8.59 -1.04 -11.37
CA ASP A 496 8.02 -2.00 -10.43
C ASP A 496 7.29 -1.32 -9.27
N ARG A 497 7.54 -0.02 -9.01
CA ARG A 497 6.94 0.73 -7.88
C ARG A 497 6.23 2.00 -8.29
N ARG A 498 6.89 2.93 -8.98
CA ARG A 498 6.32 4.26 -9.29
C ARG A 498 5.26 4.23 -10.38
N THR A 499 5.27 3.22 -11.26
CA THR A 499 4.30 3.08 -12.37
C THR A 499 3.56 1.75 -12.39
N ARG A 500 4.12 0.72 -11.72
CA ARG A 500 3.58 -0.64 -11.66
C ARG A 500 3.56 -1.36 -13.02
N ILE A 501 4.21 -0.83 -14.06
CA ILE A 501 4.33 -1.50 -15.37
C ILE A 501 4.86 -2.92 -15.19
N GLY A 502 5.85 -3.08 -14.29
CA GLY A 502 6.50 -4.37 -14.05
C GLY A 502 5.67 -5.46 -13.37
N LEU A 503 4.39 -5.21 -13.10
CA LEU A 503 3.45 -6.26 -12.70
C LEU A 503 3.10 -7.23 -13.85
N VAL A 504 3.39 -6.83 -15.09
CA VAL A 504 3.34 -7.68 -16.28
C VAL A 504 4.78 -7.83 -16.78
N PRO A 505 5.38 -9.03 -16.73
CA PRO A 505 6.78 -9.23 -17.10
C PRO A 505 7.13 -8.78 -18.52
N GLU A 506 6.23 -9.00 -19.48
CA GLU A 506 6.41 -8.61 -20.87
C GLU A 506 6.44 -7.08 -21.02
N ASP A 507 5.46 -6.38 -20.43
CA ASP A 507 5.38 -4.92 -20.39
C ASP A 507 6.64 -4.34 -19.71
N ARG A 508 7.15 -5.01 -18.67
CA ARG A 508 8.39 -4.61 -17.98
C ARG A 508 9.60 -4.63 -18.93
N ALA A 509 9.74 -5.72 -19.68
CA ALA A 509 10.88 -5.92 -20.57
C ALA A 509 10.89 -4.87 -21.69
N GLU A 510 9.73 -4.59 -22.27
CA GLU A 510 9.57 -3.59 -23.33
C GLU A 510 9.82 -2.15 -22.82
N ALA A 511 9.43 -1.85 -21.57
CA ALA A 511 9.59 -0.52 -20.99
C ALA A 511 11.02 -0.20 -20.51
N LEU A 512 11.93 -1.18 -20.50
CA LEU A 512 13.23 -1.05 -19.83
C LEU A 512 14.12 0.03 -20.43
N ALA A 513 14.20 0.10 -21.77
CA ALA A 513 15.00 1.12 -22.45
C ALA A 513 14.49 2.54 -22.15
N THR A 514 13.18 2.73 -22.16
CA THR A 514 12.53 4.00 -21.83
C THR A 514 12.76 4.40 -20.37
N ALA A 515 12.82 3.44 -19.44
CA ALA A 515 13.14 3.70 -18.05
C ALA A 515 14.59 4.19 -17.86
N HIS A 516 15.56 3.60 -18.58
CA HIS A 516 16.94 4.06 -18.55
C HIS A 516 17.10 5.48 -19.12
N ASP A 517 16.48 5.77 -20.26
CA ASP A 517 16.45 7.12 -20.85
C ASP A 517 15.88 8.16 -19.85
N ALA A 518 14.82 7.82 -19.13
CA ALA A 518 14.24 8.71 -18.11
C ALA A 518 15.21 9.03 -16.96
N LEU A 519 16.01 8.04 -16.51
CA LEU A 519 17.03 8.23 -15.46
C LEU A 519 18.19 9.11 -15.95
N GLU A 520 18.63 8.89 -17.19
CA GLU A 520 19.70 9.70 -17.81
C GLU A 520 19.27 11.17 -17.95
N ARG A 521 18.04 11.40 -18.42
CA ARG A 521 17.45 12.76 -18.51
C ARG A 521 17.35 13.45 -17.16
N ALA A 522 16.90 12.73 -16.13
CA ALA A 522 16.82 13.28 -14.78
C ALA A 522 18.20 13.64 -14.22
N THR A 523 19.21 12.83 -14.50
CA THR A 523 20.60 13.10 -14.12
C THR A 523 21.14 14.33 -14.83
N ALA A 524 20.85 14.50 -16.13
CA ALA A 524 21.26 15.65 -16.91
C ALA A 524 20.62 16.96 -16.41
N ALA A 525 19.37 16.92 -15.90
CA ALA A 525 18.70 18.09 -15.35
C ALA A 525 19.32 18.63 -14.03
N HIS A 526 20.20 17.86 -13.39
CA HIS A 526 20.90 18.22 -12.16
C HIS A 526 22.37 18.62 -12.39
N ARG A 527 22.87 18.52 -13.62
CA ARG A 527 24.16 19.08 -14.05
C ARG A 527 23.92 20.47 -14.60
#